data_AF-A0A228IB22-F1
#
_entry.id   AF-A0A228IB22-F1
#
_cell.length_a   1.000
_cell.length_b   1.000
_cell.length_c   1.000
_cell.angle_alpha   90.00
_cell.angle_beta   90.00
_cell.angle_gamma   90.00
#
_symmetry.space_group_name_H-M   'P 1'
#
loop_
_entity.id
_entity.type
_entity.pdbx_description
1 polymer ?
#
loop_
_entity_poly.entity_id
_entity_poly.type
_entity_poly.pdbx_seq_one_letter_code
_entity_poly.pdbx_strand_id
1 'polypeptide(L)'
;MSVNDGVGPTEDELIGFDRNRTKFVADEWVILNFQLDDMQTGRDAPAQIAAMEQFRKDLIVFQNRLRLENKELYKILPIRTCELPAGKTAADGLIDTLSSVPGSGYLFGLWDAPDKSHMGADCRTPDQETRDAHLTAIVTRLVDSYNAVNQYVNDCRADPKSHPEGCAGL
;
A
#
# COMPACT_ATOMS: atom_id res chain seq x y z
N MET A 1 13.34 -9.00 6.17
CA MET A 1 12.47 -10.14 5.80
C MET A 1 13.03 -10.77 4.53
N SER A 2 13.84 -11.82 4.61
CA SER A 2 14.31 -12.53 3.42
C SER A 2 14.05 -14.03 3.53
N VAL A 3 12.94 -14.48 2.97
CA VAL A 3 12.85 -15.85 2.42
C VAL A 3 13.77 -15.89 1.18
N ASN A 4 14.38 -17.03 0.86
CA ASN A 4 15.22 -17.25 -0.34
C ASN A 4 16.26 -16.13 -0.60
N ASP A 5 16.99 -15.69 0.44
CA ASP A 5 18.05 -14.68 0.34
C ASP A 5 17.64 -13.35 -0.33
N GLY A 6 16.34 -13.01 -0.31
CA GLY A 6 15.82 -11.78 -0.90
C GLY A 6 15.50 -11.89 -2.40
N VAL A 7 15.67 -13.07 -3.01
CA VAL A 7 15.27 -13.31 -4.39
C VAL A 7 13.74 -13.41 -4.47
N GLY A 8 13.13 -12.50 -5.23
CA GLY A 8 11.68 -12.50 -5.45
C GLY A 8 11.22 -13.61 -6.39
N PRO A 9 9.90 -13.87 -6.44
CA PRO A 9 9.32 -14.74 -7.46
C PRO A 9 9.66 -14.29 -8.87
N THR A 10 9.82 -15.26 -9.77
CA THR A 10 10.03 -15.06 -11.20
C THR A 10 8.74 -14.62 -11.90
N GLU A 11 8.88 -13.98 -13.06
CA GLU A 11 7.73 -13.59 -13.89
C GLU A 11 6.89 -14.81 -14.31
N ASP A 12 7.55 -15.93 -14.64
CA ASP A 12 6.87 -17.17 -15.00
C ASP A 12 6.05 -17.76 -13.83
N GLU A 13 6.54 -17.67 -12.59
CA GLU A 13 5.77 -18.07 -11.41
C GLU A 13 4.53 -17.20 -11.23
N LEU A 14 4.65 -15.88 -11.42
CA LEU A 14 3.52 -14.95 -11.31
C LEU A 14 2.47 -15.18 -12.41
N ILE A 15 2.91 -15.32 -13.67
CA ILE A 15 2.03 -15.63 -14.80
C ILE A 15 1.38 -17.00 -14.62
N GLY A 16 2.16 -17.98 -14.16
CA GLY A 16 1.68 -19.33 -13.89
C GLY A 16 0.61 -19.35 -12.80
N PHE A 17 0.80 -18.59 -11.73
CA PHE A 17 -0.22 -18.39 -10.70
C PHE A 17 -1.48 -17.73 -11.30
N ASP A 18 -1.35 -16.62 -12.00
CA ASP A 18 -2.51 -15.87 -12.54
C ASP A 18 -3.35 -16.68 -13.52
N ARG A 19 -2.71 -17.51 -14.37
CA ARG A 19 -3.41 -18.40 -15.30
C ARG A 19 -4.14 -19.55 -14.62
N ASN A 20 -3.58 -20.05 -13.51
CA ASN A 20 -4.13 -21.19 -12.78
C ASN A 20 -4.98 -20.76 -11.59
N ARG A 21 -5.10 -19.45 -11.34
CA ARG A 21 -5.81 -18.91 -10.19
C ARG A 21 -7.29 -19.24 -10.31
N THR A 22 -7.78 -20.01 -9.35
CA THR A 22 -9.20 -20.39 -9.25
C THR A 22 -9.97 -19.56 -8.24
N LYS A 23 -9.30 -18.74 -7.44
CA LYS A 23 -9.89 -17.80 -6.46
C LYS A 23 -9.64 -16.36 -6.89
N PHE A 24 -10.70 -15.60 -7.13
CA PHE A 24 -10.56 -14.20 -7.56
C PHE A 24 -10.53 -13.22 -6.38
N VAL A 25 -11.08 -13.63 -5.24
CA VAL A 25 -11.00 -12.91 -3.97
C VAL A 25 -9.75 -13.37 -3.19
N ALA A 26 -9.04 -12.40 -2.63
CA ALA A 26 -7.88 -12.67 -1.78
C ALA A 26 -8.29 -13.36 -0.48
N ASP A 27 -7.51 -14.33 -0.04
CA ASP A 27 -7.76 -15.09 1.19
C ASP A 27 -7.47 -14.24 2.46
N GLU A 28 -6.53 -13.31 2.36
CA GLU A 28 -6.13 -12.43 3.45
C GLU A 28 -5.69 -11.06 2.91
N TRP A 29 -5.91 -10.01 3.70
CA TRP A 29 -5.42 -8.67 3.43
C TRP A 29 -4.33 -8.29 4.41
N VAL A 30 -3.20 -7.85 3.86
CA VAL A 30 -2.03 -7.43 4.63
C VAL A 30 -1.93 -5.92 4.57
N ILE A 31 -1.86 -5.26 5.72
CA ILE A 31 -1.69 -3.80 5.80
C ILE A 31 -0.23 -3.48 6.10
N LEU A 32 0.42 -2.74 5.20
CA LEU A 32 1.75 -2.20 5.39
C LEU A 32 1.66 -0.76 5.86
N ASN A 33 2.08 -0.52 7.10
CA ASN A 33 2.34 0.82 7.63
C ASN A 33 3.85 0.96 7.87
N PHE A 34 4.52 1.72 7.03
CA PHE A 34 5.98 1.81 6.99
C PHE A 34 6.46 3.26 7.07
N GLN A 35 7.61 3.45 7.71
CA GLN A 35 8.37 4.71 7.72
C GLN A 35 9.83 4.39 7.43
N LEU A 36 10.52 5.32 6.77
CA LEU A 36 11.97 5.24 6.60
C LEU A 36 12.64 5.45 7.96
N ASP A 37 13.83 4.87 8.16
CA ASP A 37 14.60 5.05 9.39
C ASP A 37 14.91 6.54 9.66
N ASP A 38 15.09 7.30 8.57
CA ASP A 38 15.21 8.75 8.58
C ASP A 38 14.02 9.37 7.85
N MET A 39 13.06 9.89 8.61
CA MET A 39 11.93 10.67 8.09
C MET A 39 12.21 12.19 8.08
N GLN A 40 13.45 12.60 8.35
CA GLN A 40 13.83 14.01 8.50
C GLN A 40 14.58 14.54 7.29
N THR A 41 15.53 13.74 6.79
CA THR A 41 16.36 14.14 5.66
C THR A 41 15.52 14.22 4.38
N GLY A 42 15.66 15.33 3.66
CA GLY A 42 14.91 15.56 2.42
C GLY A 42 15.15 14.45 1.39
N ARG A 43 14.13 14.17 0.58
CA ARG A 43 14.12 13.05 -0.38
C ARG A 43 15.28 13.03 -1.38
N ASP A 44 15.86 14.19 -1.65
CA ASP A 44 16.91 14.37 -2.67
C ASP A 44 18.31 14.02 -2.12
N ALA A 45 18.43 13.73 -0.83
CA ALA A 45 19.70 13.33 -0.24
C ALA A 45 20.13 11.94 -0.77
N PRO A 46 21.42 11.71 -1.08
CA PRO A 46 21.87 10.44 -1.64
C PRO A 46 21.51 9.20 -0.81
N ALA A 47 21.63 9.29 0.52
CA ALA A 47 21.25 8.21 1.42
C ALA A 47 19.74 7.93 1.40
N GLN A 48 18.92 8.98 1.29
CA GLN A 48 17.47 8.85 1.23
C GLN A 48 17.02 8.20 -0.09
N ILE A 49 17.63 8.61 -1.21
CA ILE A 49 17.40 8.01 -2.53
C ILE A 49 17.74 6.51 -2.49
N ALA A 50 18.91 6.15 -1.95
CA ALA A 50 19.33 4.76 -1.84
C ALA A 50 18.39 3.93 -0.95
N ALA A 51 17.97 4.48 0.19
CA ALA A 51 17.03 3.81 1.10
C ALA A 51 15.66 3.57 0.43
N MET A 52 15.12 4.57 -0.28
CA MET A 52 13.85 4.44 -1.01
C MET A 52 13.97 3.46 -2.18
N GLU A 53 15.08 3.46 -2.92
CA GLU A 53 15.32 2.50 -4.00
C GLU A 53 15.38 1.07 -3.47
N GLN A 54 16.09 0.85 -2.35
CA GLN A 54 16.14 -0.46 -1.71
C GLN A 54 14.76 -0.88 -1.20
N PHE A 55 14.06 0.00 -0.49
CA PHE A 55 12.71 -0.27 0.00
C PHE A 55 11.75 -0.61 -1.15
N ARG A 56 11.85 0.07 -2.30
CA ARG A 56 11.05 -0.26 -3.50
C ARG A 56 11.30 -1.70 -3.96
N LYS A 57 12.57 -2.12 -4.05
CA LYS A 57 12.92 -3.49 -4.46
C LYS A 57 12.36 -4.51 -3.48
N ASP A 58 12.52 -4.27 -2.18
CA ASP A 58 12.02 -5.15 -1.13
C ASP A 58 10.49 -5.24 -1.13
N LEU A 59 9.82 -4.10 -1.35
CA LEU A 59 8.36 -4.04 -1.42
C LEU A 59 7.81 -4.81 -2.62
N ILE A 60 8.46 -4.75 -3.79
CA ILE A 60 8.09 -5.56 -4.96
C ILE A 60 8.20 -7.06 -4.63
N VAL A 61 9.32 -7.47 -4.05
CA VAL A 61 9.54 -8.87 -3.65
C VAL A 61 8.48 -9.32 -2.65
N PHE A 62 8.20 -8.50 -1.63
CA PHE A 62 7.19 -8.79 -0.62
C PHE A 62 5.79 -8.91 -1.23
N GLN A 63 5.38 -7.95 -2.06
CA GLN A 63 4.07 -7.96 -2.74
C GLN A 63 3.91 -9.19 -3.65
N ASN A 64 4.94 -9.53 -4.43
CA ASN A 64 4.88 -10.67 -5.34
C ASN A 64 4.72 -12.00 -4.58
N ARG A 65 5.32 -12.12 -3.39
CA ARG A 65 5.13 -13.30 -2.52
C ARG A 65 3.71 -13.38 -1.97
N LEU A 66 3.19 -12.26 -1.48
CA LEU A 66 1.80 -12.19 -1.03
C LEU A 66 0.83 -12.57 -2.15
N ARG A 67 1.10 -12.12 -3.39
CA ARG A 67 0.29 -12.49 -4.56
C ARG A 67 0.27 -14.01 -4.79
N LEU A 68 1.41 -14.69 -4.71
CA LEU A 68 1.47 -16.15 -4.85
C LEU A 68 0.75 -16.90 -3.73
N GLU A 69 0.60 -16.28 -2.57
CA GLU A 69 -0.20 -16.78 -1.44
C GLU A 69 -1.69 -16.40 -1.55
N ASN A 70 -2.14 -15.81 -2.67
CA ASN A 70 -3.48 -15.26 -2.86
C ASN A 70 -3.86 -14.20 -1.79
N LYS A 71 -2.89 -13.41 -1.35
CA LYS A 71 -3.08 -12.29 -0.40
C LYS A 71 -2.97 -10.96 -1.12
N GLU A 72 -3.73 -9.99 -0.63
CA GLU A 72 -3.74 -8.62 -1.16
C GLU A 72 -3.00 -7.68 -0.19
N LEU A 73 -2.21 -6.76 -0.72
CA LEU A 73 -1.42 -5.82 0.08
C LEU A 73 -2.06 -4.42 0.05
N TYR A 74 -2.36 -3.83 1.20
CA TYR A 74 -2.72 -2.42 1.30
C TYR A 74 -1.58 -1.62 1.92
N LYS A 75 -1.33 -0.43 1.38
CA LYS A 75 -0.20 0.42 1.75
C LYS A 75 -0.73 1.69 2.39
N ILE A 76 -0.32 1.95 3.63
CA ILE A 76 -0.66 3.19 4.33
C ILE A 76 0.34 4.27 3.91
N LEU A 77 -0.19 5.41 3.45
CA LEU A 77 0.60 6.60 3.16
C LEU A 77 1.10 7.20 4.49
N PRO A 78 2.35 7.68 4.57
CA PRO A 78 2.76 8.48 5.71
C PRO A 78 1.97 9.80 5.74
N ILE A 79 1.77 10.35 6.95
CA ILE A 79 1.32 11.74 7.07
C ILE A 79 2.47 12.63 6.58
N ARG A 80 2.20 13.50 5.60
CA ARG A 80 3.19 14.45 5.11
C ARG A 80 3.57 15.46 6.20
N THR A 81 4.83 15.84 6.17
CA THR A 81 5.43 16.77 7.11
C THR A 81 5.61 18.15 6.46
N CYS A 82 5.85 19.20 7.23
CA CYS A 82 5.90 20.59 6.73
C CYS A 82 7.26 21.28 6.87
N GLU A 83 8.32 20.53 7.17
CA GLU A 83 9.67 21.05 7.43
C GLU A 83 10.41 21.44 6.15
N LEU A 84 10.00 20.89 5.00
CA LEU A 84 10.53 21.22 3.67
C LEU A 84 9.38 21.59 2.72
N PRO A 85 9.67 22.26 1.59
CA PRO A 85 8.67 22.52 0.56
C PRO A 85 7.97 21.24 0.10
N ALA A 86 6.71 21.36 -0.34
CA ALA A 86 5.96 20.24 -0.87
C ALA A 86 6.73 19.52 -1.98
N GLY A 87 6.74 18.19 -1.92
CA GLY A 87 7.49 17.36 -2.85
C GLY A 87 8.96 17.19 -2.50
N LYS A 88 9.45 17.72 -1.36
CA LYS A 88 10.87 17.64 -0.93
C LYS A 88 11.09 16.86 0.37
N THR A 89 10.04 16.55 1.13
CA THR A 89 10.16 15.82 2.40
C THR A 89 10.47 14.34 2.19
N ALA A 90 10.97 13.66 3.23
CA ALA A 90 11.08 12.20 3.21
C ALA A 90 9.72 11.52 2.98
N ALA A 91 8.65 12.07 3.58
CA ALA A 91 7.28 11.59 3.40
C ALA A 91 6.84 11.67 1.93
N ASP A 92 7.15 12.75 1.22
CA ASP A 92 6.86 12.88 -0.22
C ASP A 92 7.59 11.80 -1.03
N GLY A 93 8.87 11.57 -0.74
CA GLY A 93 9.66 10.53 -1.39
C GLY A 93 9.10 9.12 -1.11
N LEU A 94 8.66 8.86 0.11
CA LEU A 94 8.04 7.59 0.48
C LEU A 94 6.70 7.37 -0.23
N ILE A 95 5.85 8.41 -0.31
CA ILE A 95 4.57 8.36 -1.05
C ILE A 95 4.82 8.02 -2.52
N ASP A 96 5.78 8.68 -3.16
CA ASP A 96 6.13 8.40 -4.55
C ASP A 96 6.66 6.97 -4.72
N THR A 97 7.45 6.50 -3.77
CA THR A 97 7.97 5.13 -3.76
C THR A 97 6.85 4.10 -3.68
N LEU A 98 5.92 4.27 -2.72
CA LEU A 98 4.74 3.40 -2.55
C LEU A 98 3.84 3.40 -3.79
N SER A 99 3.69 4.56 -4.45
CA SER A 99 2.91 4.73 -5.67
C SER A 99 3.56 4.13 -6.91
N SER A 100 4.88 4.05 -6.90
CA SER A 100 5.66 3.58 -8.05
C SER A 100 5.76 2.05 -8.15
N VAL A 101 5.45 1.32 -7.06
CA VAL A 101 5.42 -0.15 -7.07
C VAL A 101 4.20 -0.62 -7.87
N PRO A 102 4.41 -1.35 -8.99
CA PRO A 102 3.33 -1.82 -9.84
C PRO A 102 2.57 -2.97 -9.17
N GLY A 103 1.31 -3.18 -9.57
CA GLY A 103 0.48 -4.27 -9.05
C GLY A 103 -0.43 -3.85 -7.90
N SER A 104 -1.22 -4.83 -7.43
CA SER A 104 -2.36 -4.60 -6.57
C SER A 104 -1.91 -4.26 -5.15
N GLY A 105 -1.83 -2.95 -4.91
CA GLY A 105 -1.92 -2.44 -3.56
C GLY A 105 -2.44 -1.03 -3.54
N TYR A 106 -3.62 -0.88 -2.94
CA TYR A 106 -4.25 0.41 -2.75
C TYR A 106 -3.46 1.24 -1.74
N LEU A 107 -3.39 2.53 -2.00
CA LEU A 107 -2.78 3.51 -1.12
C LEU A 107 -3.87 4.14 -0.27
N PHE A 108 -3.72 4.03 1.04
CA PHE A 108 -4.70 4.46 2.03
C PHE A 108 -4.13 5.58 2.89
N GLY A 109 -4.99 6.52 3.28
CA GLY A 109 -4.61 7.71 4.04
C GLY A 109 -4.75 8.99 3.23
N LEU A 110 -4.22 10.07 3.78
CA LEU A 110 -4.29 11.40 3.17
C LEU A 110 -3.18 11.58 2.13
N TRP A 111 -3.57 12.10 0.97
CA TRP A 111 -2.64 12.50 -0.08
C TRP A 111 -2.09 13.89 0.12
N ASP A 112 -2.91 14.80 0.64
CA ASP A 112 -2.53 16.18 0.85
C ASP A 112 -1.77 16.37 2.15
N ALA A 113 -0.90 17.39 2.17
CA ALA A 113 -0.21 17.76 3.39
C ALA A 113 -1.19 18.43 4.36
N PRO A 114 -1.09 18.16 5.67
CA PRO A 114 -1.84 18.90 6.67
C PRO A 114 -1.51 20.40 6.62
N ASP A 115 -2.48 21.24 7.02
CA ASP A 115 -2.17 22.66 7.25
C ASP A 115 -1.13 22.79 8.36
N LYS A 116 -0.25 23.79 8.26
CA LYS A 116 0.76 24.07 9.28
C LYS A 116 0.14 24.35 10.65
N SER A 117 -1.09 24.87 10.73
CA SER A 117 -1.80 25.07 12.00
C SER A 117 -2.10 23.77 12.74
N HIS A 118 -2.13 22.65 12.02
CA HIS A 118 -2.36 21.31 12.57
C HIS A 118 -1.07 20.51 12.79
N MET A 119 0.08 21.17 12.67
CA MET A 119 1.39 20.57 12.89
C MET A 119 2.09 21.23 14.07
N GLY A 120 2.84 20.45 14.83
CA GLY A 120 3.73 20.95 15.88
C GLY A 120 4.80 21.89 15.32
N ALA A 121 5.50 22.59 16.21
CA ALA A 121 6.61 23.48 15.84
C ALA A 121 7.77 22.73 15.13
N ASP A 122 7.85 21.41 15.31
CA ASP A 122 8.77 20.51 14.62
C ASP A 122 8.35 20.19 13.18
N CYS A 123 7.17 20.62 12.76
CA CYS A 123 6.54 20.30 11.48
C CYS A 123 6.37 18.80 11.20
N ARG A 124 6.40 17.96 12.24
CA ARG A 124 6.39 16.49 12.15
C ARG A 124 5.40 15.83 13.08
N THR A 125 4.97 16.53 14.12
CA THR A 125 3.96 16.03 15.05
C THR A 125 2.59 16.56 14.63
N PRO A 126 1.77 15.81 13.89
CA PRO A 126 0.40 16.21 13.59
C PRO A 126 -0.41 16.27 14.89
N ASP A 127 -1.35 17.21 14.96
CA ASP A 127 -2.32 17.29 16.04
C ASP A 127 -3.35 16.14 15.99
N GLN A 128 -4.29 16.13 16.93
CA GLN A 128 -5.28 15.07 16.99
C GLN A 128 -6.22 15.08 15.79
N GLU A 129 -6.62 16.25 15.31
CA GLU A 129 -7.53 16.39 14.17
C GLU A 129 -6.93 15.78 12.90
N THR A 130 -5.66 16.07 12.61
CA THR A 130 -4.95 15.49 11.47
C THR A 130 -4.79 13.97 11.60
N ARG A 131 -4.48 13.47 12.81
CA ARG A 131 -4.38 12.02 13.05
C ARG A 131 -5.71 11.31 12.83
N ASP A 132 -6.81 11.90 13.31
CA ASP A 132 -8.16 11.34 13.17
C ASP A 132 -8.63 11.39 11.71
N ALA A 133 -8.36 12.48 11.00
CA ALA A 133 -8.64 12.60 9.57
C ALA A 133 -7.86 11.55 8.76
N HIS A 134 -6.58 11.34 9.09
CA HIS A 134 -5.76 10.33 8.44
C HIS A 134 -6.25 8.91 8.71
N LEU A 135 -6.57 8.59 9.96
CA LEU A 135 -7.15 7.30 10.33
C LEU A 135 -8.49 7.07 9.63
N THR A 136 -9.34 8.10 9.57
CA THR A 136 -10.63 8.04 8.86
C THR A 136 -10.43 7.75 7.38
N ALA A 137 -9.46 8.40 6.73
CA ALA A 137 -9.14 8.16 5.32
C ALA A 137 -8.65 6.73 5.06
N ILE A 138 -7.92 6.13 6.02
CA ILE A 138 -7.52 4.71 5.95
C ILE A 138 -8.73 3.80 6.10
N VAL A 139 -9.49 3.97 7.18
CA VAL A 139 -10.61 3.09 7.54
C VAL A 139 -11.71 3.13 6.47
N THR A 140 -12.01 4.31 5.93
CA THR A 140 -13.01 4.47 4.87
C THR A 140 -12.67 3.60 3.67
N ARG A 141 -11.42 3.62 3.20
CA ARG A 141 -10.99 2.81 2.05
C ARG A 141 -10.96 1.32 2.35
N LEU A 142 -10.60 0.95 3.57
CA LEU A 142 -10.66 -0.44 4.00
C LEU A 142 -12.10 -0.98 3.99
N VAL A 143 -13.05 -0.19 4.52
CA VAL A 143 -14.48 -0.52 4.54
C VAL A 143 -15.05 -0.58 3.13
N ASP A 144 -14.68 0.35 2.25
CA ASP A 144 -15.08 0.32 0.83
C ASP A 144 -14.64 -0.98 0.16
N SER A 145 -13.38 -1.40 0.38
CA SER A 145 -12.86 -2.64 -0.18
C SER A 145 -13.59 -3.87 0.38
N TYR A 146 -13.89 -3.86 1.68
CA TYR A 146 -14.66 -4.92 2.35
C TYR A 146 -16.05 -5.08 1.77
N ASN A 147 -16.74 -3.96 1.60
CA ASN A 147 -18.07 -3.95 1.00
C ASN A 147 -18.04 -4.40 -0.46
N ALA A 148 -17.03 -4.02 -1.23
CA ALA A 148 -16.87 -4.46 -2.62
C ALA A 148 -16.67 -5.99 -2.73
N VAL A 149 -15.83 -6.58 -1.87
CA VAL A 149 -15.63 -8.04 -1.83
C VAL A 149 -16.90 -8.75 -1.37
N ASN A 150 -17.58 -8.25 -0.34
CA ASN A 150 -18.86 -8.82 0.08
C ASN A 150 -19.91 -8.77 -1.01
N GLN A 151 -19.98 -7.66 -1.76
CA GLN A 151 -20.88 -7.54 -2.90
C GLN A 151 -20.56 -8.59 -3.96
N TYR A 152 -19.28 -8.75 -4.33
CA TYR A 152 -18.83 -9.77 -5.27
C TYR A 152 -19.24 -11.18 -4.83
N VAL A 153 -19.01 -11.52 -3.55
CA VAL A 153 -19.39 -12.81 -2.97
C VAL A 153 -20.90 -13.02 -3.03
N ASN A 154 -21.68 -12.01 -2.69
CA ASN A 154 -23.15 -12.09 -2.69
C ASN A 154 -23.71 -12.25 -4.10
N ASP A 155 -23.17 -11.51 -5.07
CA ASP A 155 -23.55 -11.63 -6.48
C ASP A 155 -23.26 -13.03 -6.99
N CYS A 156 -22.08 -13.57 -6.71
CA CYS A 156 -21.71 -14.94 -7.08
C CYS A 156 -22.59 -16.02 -6.43
N ARG A 157 -23.09 -15.78 -5.22
CA ARG A 157 -24.07 -16.67 -4.56
C ARG A 157 -25.44 -16.59 -5.22
N ALA A 158 -25.85 -15.41 -5.67
CA ALA A 158 -27.16 -15.17 -6.26
C ALA A 158 -27.23 -15.63 -7.72
N ASP A 159 -26.23 -15.28 -8.53
CA ASP A 159 -26.08 -15.68 -9.93
C ASP A 159 -24.59 -15.81 -10.28
N PRO A 160 -24.03 -17.03 -10.26
CA PRO A 160 -22.62 -17.25 -10.61
C PRO A 160 -22.21 -16.77 -12.01
N LYS A 161 -23.16 -16.48 -12.91
CA LYS A 161 -22.89 -15.99 -14.27
C LYS A 161 -22.76 -14.47 -14.34
N SER A 162 -23.08 -13.74 -13.27
CA SER A 162 -22.96 -12.28 -13.23
C SER A 162 -21.50 -11.79 -13.26
N HIS A 163 -20.57 -12.67 -12.88
CA HIS A 163 -19.12 -12.40 -12.85
C HIS A 163 -18.42 -13.34 -13.86
N PRO A 164 -18.27 -12.93 -15.13
CA PRO A 164 -17.64 -13.73 -16.18
C PRO A 164 -16.15 -14.04 -15.91
N GLU A 165 -15.49 -13.23 -15.10
CA GLU A 165 -14.15 -13.48 -14.55
C GLU A 165 -14.12 -14.70 -13.63
N GLY A 166 -15.25 -15.08 -13.03
CA GLY A 166 -15.46 -16.34 -12.36
C GLY A 166 -15.77 -16.23 -10.87
N CYS A 167 -16.80 -16.98 -10.46
CA CYS A 167 -17.17 -17.18 -9.05
C CYS A 167 -16.49 -18.39 -8.40
N ALA A 168 -15.54 -19.02 -9.09
CA ALA A 168 -14.83 -20.18 -8.58
C ALA A 168 -14.02 -19.80 -7.33
N GLY A 169 -13.95 -20.73 -6.37
CA GLY A 169 -13.09 -20.60 -5.20
C GLY A 169 -13.54 -19.55 -4.16
N LEU A 170 -14.71 -18.94 -4.33
CA LEU A 170 -15.49 -18.32 -3.26
C LEU A 170 -16.06 -19.36 -2.28
#